data_AF-A0A1L9S359-F1
#
_entry.id   AF-A0A1L9S359-F1
#
_cell.length_a   1.000
_cell.length_b   1.000
_cell.length_c   1.000
_cell.angle_alpha   90.00
_cell.angle_beta   90.00
_cell.angle_gamma   90.00
#
_symmetry.space_group_name_H-M   'P 1'
#
loop_
_entity.id
_entity.type
_entity.pdbx_description
1 polymer ?
#
loop_
_entity_poly.entity_id
_entity_poly.type
_entity_poly.pdbx_seq_one_letter_code
_entity_poly.pdbx_strand_id
1 'polypeptide(L)'
;MPYLPIGTGVMTQENVTVQKDIASGSRPHEPSLETRVRNRRKCYLDMHPEYFSADLELADPLLYDRLIRRFQTPAEREAEGRAKGFSGVLESDLLRSEAKFDALAHPDPHAMFNYTRGPSGEILAEDRDEIPPSKEEGEKLWRWEMTLRFLRGEDRDFDYAKVDENDEYDDLTEEQDQYFDDEEPEWVVDGDNEDVQSHLQGETGIQDF
;
A
#
# COMPACT_ATOMS: atom_id res chain seq x y z
N MET A 1 54.77 16.76 -57.37
CA MET A 1 53.71 17.30 -58.24
C MET A 1 53.18 16.17 -59.10
N PRO A 2 51.98 16.25 -59.69
CA PRO A 2 50.63 16.45 -59.15
C PRO A 2 49.73 15.29 -59.65
N TYR A 3 48.41 15.31 -59.40
CA TYR A 3 47.33 15.02 -60.36
C TYR A 3 46.02 14.77 -59.58
N LEU A 4 45.13 15.77 -59.60
CA LEU A 4 43.67 15.59 -59.53
C LEU A 4 43.16 15.67 -60.98
N PRO A 5 42.11 14.92 -61.39
CA PRO A 5 40.78 15.51 -61.52
C PRO A 5 39.61 14.55 -61.17
N ILE A 6 38.58 15.02 -60.44
CA ILE A 6 37.24 15.44 -60.91
C ILE A 6 36.45 14.34 -61.64
N GLY A 7 35.42 13.83 -60.96
CA GLY A 7 34.27 13.14 -61.54
C GLY A 7 33.03 13.48 -60.71
N THR A 8 32.22 14.40 -61.23
CA THR A 8 30.96 14.89 -60.68
C THR A 8 29.89 13.80 -60.60
N GLY A 9 29.21 13.70 -59.46
CA GLY A 9 27.99 12.90 -59.28
C GLY A 9 27.26 13.32 -58.03
N VAL A 10 26.40 14.34 -58.15
CA VAL A 10 25.37 14.67 -57.15
C VAL A 10 24.43 13.47 -57.04
N MET A 11 24.29 12.87 -55.85
CA MET A 11 23.10 12.11 -55.44
C MET A 11 22.88 12.34 -53.94
N THR A 12 21.90 13.20 -53.66
CA THR A 12 20.92 13.15 -52.55
C THR A 12 21.40 12.72 -51.15
N GLN A 13 21.35 13.71 -50.25
CA GLN A 13 21.24 13.53 -48.81
C GLN A 13 20.06 12.62 -48.48
N GLU A 14 20.34 11.43 -47.94
CA GLU A 14 19.37 10.71 -47.14
C GLU A 14 19.67 11.01 -45.67
N ASN A 15 18.87 11.94 -45.13
CA ASN A 15 18.74 12.16 -43.70
C ASN A 15 18.45 10.82 -43.05
N VAL A 16 19.41 10.32 -42.26
CA VAL A 16 19.15 9.24 -41.29
C VAL A 16 18.25 9.86 -40.23
N THR A 17 16.95 9.73 -40.48
CA THR A 17 15.91 10.03 -39.51
C THR A 17 16.13 9.08 -38.34
N VAL A 18 16.63 9.62 -37.24
CA VAL A 18 16.49 9.02 -35.92
C VAL A 18 14.98 8.91 -35.69
N GLN A 19 14.42 7.74 -35.98
CA GLN A 19 13.08 7.37 -35.57
C GLN A 19 13.12 7.28 -34.05
N LYS A 20 12.87 8.43 -33.43
CA LYS A 20 12.45 8.54 -32.04
C LYS A 20 11.06 7.92 -32.04
N ASP A 21 10.97 6.66 -31.61
CA ASP A 21 9.72 5.95 -31.38
C ASP A 21 8.92 6.69 -30.29
N ILE A 22 8.23 7.77 -30.69
CA ILE A 22 7.17 8.40 -29.92
C ILE A 22 5.90 7.67 -30.31
N ALA A 23 5.77 6.47 -29.77
CA ALA A 23 4.54 5.68 -29.80
C ALA A 23 4.38 4.96 -28.46
N SER A 24 4.40 5.72 -27.37
CA SER A 24 3.74 5.29 -26.14
C SER A 24 2.43 6.05 -26.02
N GLY A 25 1.46 5.72 -26.89
CA GLY A 25 0.06 5.88 -26.51
C GLY A 25 -0.11 5.16 -25.19
N SER A 26 -0.53 5.90 -24.16
CA SER A 26 -0.86 5.38 -22.84
C SER A 26 -1.77 4.17 -23.01
N ARG A 27 -1.21 2.97 -22.94
CA ARG A 27 -2.03 1.78 -22.67
C ARG A 27 -2.56 2.01 -21.25
N PRO A 28 -3.86 1.78 -20.97
CA PRO A 28 -4.32 1.74 -19.60
C PRO A 28 -3.38 0.80 -18.86
N HIS A 29 -2.63 1.32 -17.89
CA HIS A 29 -1.65 0.54 -17.16
C HIS A 29 -2.46 -0.39 -16.27
N GLU A 30 -2.80 -1.56 -16.82
CA GLU A 30 -3.47 -2.60 -16.07
C GLU A 30 -2.72 -2.80 -14.74
N PRO A 31 -3.42 -2.69 -13.60
CA PRO A 31 -2.78 -2.80 -12.30
C PRO A 31 -2.08 -4.16 -12.21
N SER A 32 -0.90 -4.18 -11.59
CA SER A 32 -0.16 -5.42 -11.36
C SER A 32 -1.04 -6.42 -10.60
N LEU A 33 -0.77 -7.72 -10.73
CA LEU A 33 -1.53 -8.75 -9.99
C LEU A 33 -1.51 -8.49 -8.48
N GLU A 34 -0.37 -8.04 -7.94
CA GLU A 34 -0.24 -7.67 -6.52
C GLU A 34 -1.14 -6.48 -6.16
N THR A 35 -1.23 -5.47 -7.03
CA THR A 35 -2.12 -4.33 -6.85
C THR A 35 -3.59 -4.75 -6.88
N ARG A 36 -3.98 -5.63 -7.81
CA ARG A 36 -5.35 -6.18 -7.87
C ARG A 36 -5.71 -6.93 -6.59
N VAL A 37 -4.82 -7.80 -6.14
CA VAL A 37 -5.02 -8.56 -4.89
C VAL A 37 -5.17 -7.61 -3.70
N ARG A 38 -4.31 -6.59 -3.57
CA ARG A 38 -4.46 -5.58 -2.51
C ARG A 38 -5.75 -4.79 -2.61
N ASN A 39 -6.19 -4.44 -3.81
CA ASN A 39 -7.45 -3.73 -4.03
C ASN A 39 -8.65 -4.60 -3.63
N ARG A 40 -8.70 -5.87 -4.08
CA ARG A 40 -9.74 -6.84 -3.68
C ARG A 40 -9.83 -7.00 -2.17
N ARG A 41 -8.67 -7.17 -1.51
CA ARG A 41 -8.57 -7.25 -0.05
C ARG A 41 -9.05 -5.97 0.64
N LYS A 42 -8.75 -4.79 0.08
CA LYS A 42 -9.25 -3.52 0.61
C LYS A 42 -10.77 -3.43 0.52
N CYS A 43 -11.33 -3.74 -0.65
CA CYS A 43 -12.79 -3.75 -0.88
C CYS A 43 -13.50 -4.73 0.06
N TYR A 44 -12.89 -5.90 0.31
CA TYR A 44 -13.40 -6.86 1.31
C TYR A 44 -13.47 -6.23 2.70
N LEU A 45 -12.41 -5.57 3.17
CA LEU A 45 -12.40 -4.93 4.49
C LEU A 45 -13.43 -3.82 4.61
N ASP A 46 -13.64 -3.03 3.55
CA ASP A 46 -14.62 -1.96 3.53
C ASP A 46 -16.06 -2.51 3.61
N MET A 47 -16.32 -3.68 3.01
CA MET A 47 -17.63 -4.37 3.10
C MET A 47 -17.80 -5.21 4.36
N HIS A 48 -16.72 -5.64 5.01
CA HIS A 48 -16.74 -6.54 6.17
C HIS A 48 -16.15 -5.89 7.42
N PRO A 49 -16.86 -4.92 8.04
CA PRO A 49 -16.43 -4.34 9.32
C PRO A 49 -16.39 -5.38 10.46
N GLU A 50 -17.04 -6.53 10.28
CA GLU A 50 -17.04 -7.67 11.21
C GLU A 50 -15.65 -8.31 11.39
N TYR A 51 -14.72 -8.11 10.44
CA TYR A 51 -13.36 -8.61 10.53
C TYR A 51 -12.61 -8.06 11.77
N PHE A 52 -12.87 -6.80 12.16
CA PHE A 52 -12.23 -6.15 13.32
C PHE A 52 -12.85 -6.55 14.68
N SER A 53 -13.33 -7.78 14.79
CA SER A 53 -13.93 -8.31 16.02
C SER A 53 -12.88 -8.68 17.08
N ALA A 54 -13.35 -9.07 18.26
CA ALA A 54 -12.51 -9.45 19.40
C ALA A 54 -11.65 -10.71 19.15
N ASP A 55 -11.93 -11.48 18.10
CA ASP A 55 -11.14 -12.68 17.78
C ASP A 55 -9.78 -12.29 17.17
N LEU A 56 -9.68 -11.09 16.58
CA LEU A 56 -8.45 -10.55 16.01
C LEU A 56 -7.41 -10.15 17.07
N GLU A 57 -7.79 -10.17 18.36
CA GLU A 57 -6.86 -10.03 19.50
C GLU A 57 -5.75 -11.09 19.48
N LEU A 58 -6.05 -12.28 18.97
CA LEU A 58 -5.14 -13.42 18.96
C LEU A 58 -4.17 -13.39 17.78
N ALA A 59 -4.50 -12.68 16.71
CA ALA A 59 -3.65 -12.56 15.52
C ALA A 59 -2.37 -11.75 15.80
N ASP A 60 -2.42 -10.76 16.70
CA ASP A 60 -1.23 -10.12 17.27
C ASP A 60 -1.47 -9.73 18.74
N PRO A 61 -1.15 -10.66 19.67
CA PRO A 61 -1.37 -10.45 21.10
C PRO A 61 -0.54 -9.29 21.67
N LEU A 62 0.58 -8.94 21.05
CA LEU A 62 1.50 -7.94 21.58
C LEU A 62 1.07 -6.54 21.19
N LEU A 63 0.64 -6.37 19.94
CA LEU A 63 0.05 -5.12 19.47
C LEU A 63 -1.23 -4.80 20.26
N TYR A 64 -2.11 -5.78 20.45
CA TYR A 64 -3.34 -5.60 21.22
C TYR A 64 -3.07 -5.21 22.69
N ASP A 65 -2.11 -5.87 23.35
CA ASP A 65 -1.75 -5.56 24.73
C ASP A 65 -1.28 -4.10 24.90
N ARG A 66 -0.53 -3.58 23.92
CA ARG A 66 0.01 -2.21 23.95
C ARG A 66 -1.00 -1.14 23.57
N LEU A 67 -1.76 -1.35 22.49
CA LEU A 67 -2.64 -0.34 21.93
C LEU A 67 -4.04 -0.33 22.57
N ILE A 68 -4.51 -1.47 23.07
CA ILE A 68 -5.86 -1.60 23.63
C ILE A 68 -5.80 -1.87 25.14
N ARG A 69 -5.14 -2.94 25.56
CA ARG A 69 -5.20 -3.41 26.96
C ARG A 69 -4.55 -2.45 27.95
N ARG A 70 -3.58 -1.64 27.52
CA ARG A 70 -2.97 -0.57 28.33
C ARG A 70 -3.96 0.50 28.76
N PHE A 71 -4.94 0.82 27.92
CA PHE A 71 -5.98 1.83 28.22
C PHE A 71 -7.24 1.23 28.86
N GLN A 72 -7.33 -0.10 28.95
CA GLN A 72 -8.41 -0.74 29.70
C GLN A 72 -8.35 -0.41 31.18
N THR A 73 -9.48 0.01 31.72
CA THR A 73 -9.66 0.23 33.15
C THR A 73 -9.62 -1.10 33.91
N PRO A 74 -9.25 -1.08 35.21
CA PRO A 74 -9.34 -2.29 36.05
C PRO A 74 -10.74 -2.92 36.05
N ALA A 75 -11.79 -2.11 36.01
CA ALA A 75 -13.18 -2.57 35.97
C ALA A 75 -13.53 -3.31 34.66
N GLU A 76 -13.07 -2.81 33.51
CA GLU A 76 -13.22 -3.49 32.22
C GLU A 76 -12.45 -4.81 32.20
N ARG A 77 -11.21 -4.83 32.72
CA ARG A 77 -10.39 -6.04 32.80
C ARG A 77 -11.02 -7.12 33.70
N GLU A 78 -11.61 -6.72 34.83
CA GLU A 78 -12.35 -7.65 35.69
C GLU A 78 -13.64 -8.17 35.04
N ALA A 79 -14.33 -7.33 34.26
CA ALA A 79 -15.51 -7.77 33.51
C ALA A 79 -15.14 -8.75 32.39
N GLU A 80 -14.07 -8.46 31.64
CA GLU A 80 -13.52 -9.34 30.61
C GLU A 80 -13.01 -10.64 31.22
N GLY A 81 -12.26 -10.59 32.32
CA GLY A 81 -11.79 -11.76 33.04
C GLY A 81 -12.93 -12.62 33.62
N ARG A 82 -14.05 -12.00 34.02
CA ARG A 82 -15.28 -12.73 34.40
C ARG A 82 -15.99 -13.35 33.21
N ALA A 83 -15.98 -12.70 32.04
CA ALA A 83 -16.61 -13.21 30.83
C ALA A 83 -15.81 -14.36 30.21
N LYS A 84 -14.48 -14.21 30.08
CA LYS A 84 -13.54 -15.23 29.57
C LYS A 84 -13.29 -16.36 30.58
N GLY A 85 -13.49 -16.09 31.88
CA GLY A 85 -13.23 -17.03 32.96
C GLY A 85 -11.73 -17.27 33.19
N PHE A 86 -11.40 -18.06 34.22
CA PHE A 86 -10.01 -18.33 34.60
C PHE A 86 -9.20 -19.03 33.49
N SER A 87 -9.81 -20.00 32.79
CA SER A 87 -9.16 -20.71 31.69
C SER A 87 -8.84 -19.80 30.52
N GLY A 88 -9.77 -18.93 30.11
CA GLY A 88 -9.55 -17.99 29.00
C GLY A 88 -8.51 -16.92 29.32
N VAL A 89 -8.46 -16.45 30.57
CA VAL A 89 -7.40 -15.53 31.03
C VAL A 89 -6.04 -16.21 30.95
N LEU A 90 -5.92 -17.46 31.41
CA LEU A 90 -4.68 -18.22 31.36
C LEU A 90 -4.21 -18.48 29.92
N GLU A 91 -5.14 -18.86 29.04
CA GLU A 91 -4.87 -19.07 27.61
C GLU A 91 -4.36 -17.80 26.94
N SER A 92 -5.01 -16.66 27.19
CA SER A 92 -4.59 -15.36 26.68
C SER A 92 -3.19 -14.96 27.18
N ASP A 93 -2.89 -15.25 28.44
CA ASP A 93 -1.58 -14.98 29.02
C ASP A 93 -0.48 -15.90 28.46
N LEU A 94 -0.80 -17.17 28.21
CA LEU A 94 0.11 -18.13 27.58
C LEU A 94 0.44 -17.69 26.15
N LEU A 95 -0.58 -17.43 25.31
CA LEU A 95 -0.41 -16.98 23.93
C LEU A 95 0.38 -15.69 23.84
N ARG A 96 0.15 -14.74 24.77
CA ARG A 96 0.95 -13.52 24.83
C ARG A 96 2.41 -13.81 25.18
N SER A 97 2.67 -14.74 26.11
CA SER A 97 4.04 -15.11 26.46
C SER A 97 4.77 -15.77 25.29
N GLU A 98 4.08 -16.65 24.55
CA GLU A 98 4.61 -17.31 23.36
C GLU A 98 4.89 -16.31 22.24
N ALA A 99 3.95 -15.40 21.96
CA ALA A 99 4.14 -14.33 20.99
C ALA A 99 5.35 -13.45 21.32
N LYS A 100 5.60 -13.13 22.60
CA LYS A 100 6.79 -12.38 23.02
C LYS A 100 8.09 -13.14 22.70
N PHE A 101 8.11 -14.45 22.93
CA PHE A 101 9.28 -15.27 22.61
C PHE A 101 9.49 -15.41 21.10
N ASP A 102 8.41 -15.54 20.34
CA ASP A 102 8.47 -15.63 18.89
C ASP A 102 8.94 -14.31 18.27
N ALA A 103 8.44 -13.16 18.71
CA ALA A 103 8.88 -11.85 18.25
C ALA A 103 10.38 -11.58 18.52
N LEU A 104 10.95 -12.20 19.57
CA LEU A 104 12.40 -12.16 19.83
C LEU A 104 13.20 -13.07 18.89
N ALA A 105 12.65 -14.25 18.57
CA ALA A 105 13.31 -15.23 17.72
C ALA A 105 13.22 -14.86 16.22
N HIS A 106 12.09 -14.27 15.83
CA HIS A 106 11.75 -13.88 14.47
C HIS A 106 11.26 -12.42 14.46
N PRO A 107 12.17 -11.43 14.55
CA PRO A 107 11.80 -10.03 14.45
C PRO A 107 11.23 -9.76 13.05
N ASP A 108 9.95 -9.46 12.95
CA ASP A 108 9.32 -9.08 11.68
C ASP A 108 9.76 -7.66 11.30
N PRO A 109 10.34 -7.45 10.11
CA PRO A 109 10.67 -6.11 9.61
C PRO A 109 9.47 -5.15 9.52
N HIS A 110 8.25 -5.69 9.41
CA HIS A 110 7.03 -4.90 9.27
C HIS A 110 6.29 -4.69 10.59
N ALA A 111 6.73 -5.30 11.70
CA ALA A 111 6.10 -5.10 12.99
C ALA A 111 6.31 -3.67 13.49
N MET A 112 5.22 -3.06 13.98
CA MET A 112 5.23 -1.71 14.56
C MET A 112 6.17 -1.59 15.77
N PHE A 113 6.33 -2.68 16.54
CA PHE A 113 7.18 -2.73 17.72
C PHE A 113 8.23 -3.85 17.59
N ASN A 114 9.47 -3.55 17.92
CA ASN A 114 10.53 -4.54 18.04
C ASN A 114 10.68 -4.97 19.51
N TYR A 115 10.97 -6.25 19.74
CA TYR A 115 11.15 -6.80 21.08
C TYR A 115 12.60 -7.15 21.32
N THR A 116 13.16 -6.69 22.44
CA THR A 116 14.54 -6.93 22.84
C THR A 116 14.59 -7.56 24.23
N ARG A 117 15.61 -8.38 24.46
CA ARG A 117 15.81 -9.02 25.76
C ARG A 117 16.65 -8.09 26.64
N GLY A 118 16.04 -7.61 27.71
CA GLY A 118 16.70 -6.79 28.71
C GLY A 118 17.77 -7.56 29.50
N PRO A 119 18.65 -6.85 30.23
CA PRO A 119 19.76 -7.45 30.99
C PRO A 119 19.33 -8.48 32.04
N SER A 120 18.11 -8.36 32.57
CA SER A 120 17.49 -9.26 33.54
C SER A 120 16.74 -10.43 32.89
N GLY A 121 16.68 -10.50 31.56
CA GLY A 121 15.87 -11.46 30.82
C GLY A 121 14.41 -11.04 30.62
N GLU A 122 14.01 -9.84 31.07
CA GLU A 122 12.73 -9.22 30.76
C GLU A 122 12.63 -8.88 29.26
N ILE A 123 11.46 -9.10 28.65
CA ILE A 123 11.22 -8.78 27.25
C ILE A 123 10.68 -7.36 27.18
N LEU A 124 11.54 -6.43 26.78
CA LEU A 124 11.21 -5.02 26.61
C LEU A 124 10.98 -4.77 25.13
N ALA A 125 9.84 -4.23 24.75
CA ALA A 125 9.75 -3.71 23.39
C ALA A 125 10.45 -2.34 23.33
N GLU A 126 11.37 -2.22 22.37
CA GLU A 126 12.02 -0.95 22.08
C GLU A 126 10.94 -0.02 21.52
N ASP A 127 10.86 1.17 22.08
CA ASP A 127 9.89 2.15 21.65
C ASP A 127 10.46 2.81 20.38
N ARG A 128 10.13 2.23 19.21
CA ARG A 128 10.19 2.99 17.95
C ARG A 128 9.03 3.99 17.95
N ASP A 129 9.20 5.04 18.75
CA ASP A 129 8.42 6.28 18.85
C ASP A 129 6.88 6.20 18.98
N GLU A 130 6.38 6.94 19.96
CA GLU A 130 4.97 7.33 20.23
C GLU A 130 3.97 6.19 20.54
N ILE A 131 3.96 5.80 21.81
CA ILE A 131 2.76 5.22 22.42
C ILE A 131 1.62 6.24 22.27
N PRO A 132 0.43 5.83 21.76
CA PRO A 132 -0.70 6.73 21.62
C PRO A 132 -1.04 7.42 22.96
N PRO A 133 -1.39 8.71 22.99
CA PRO A 133 -1.84 9.39 24.21
C PRO A 133 -3.24 8.95 24.64
N SER A 134 -4.05 8.37 23.75
CA SER A 134 -5.46 8.07 24.00
C SER A 134 -5.88 6.67 23.55
N LYS A 135 -6.95 6.13 24.18
CA LYS A 135 -7.58 4.85 23.80
C LYS A 135 -8.08 4.89 22.35
N GLU A 136 -8.67 6.01 21.93
CA GLU A 136 -9.21 6.16 20.58
C GLU A 136 -8.10 6.12 19.51
N GLU A 137 -6.96 6.77 19.77
CA GLU A 137 -5.81 6.69 18.87
C GLU A 137 -5.18 5.29 18.87
N GLY A 138 -5.11 4.63 20.02
CA GLY A 138 -4.70 3.23 20.12
C GLY A 138 -5.57 2.30 19.29
N GLU A 139 -6.90 2.46 19.37
CA GLU A 139 -7.84 1.69 18.55
C GLU A 139 -7.68 1.98 17.04
N LYS A 140 -7.47 3.24 16.65
CA LYS A 140 -7.24 3.61 15.25
C LYS A 140 -5.95 2.99 14.71
N LEU A 141 -4.87 3.08 15.48
CA LEU A 141 -3.57 2.50 15.10
C LEU A 141 -3.64 0.97 15.05
N TRP A 142 -4.36 0.35 15.99
CA TRP A 142 -4.58 -1.09 15.97
C TRP A 142 -5.34 -1.52 14.73
N ARG A 143 -6.45 -0.85 14.39
CA ARG A 143 -7.21 -1.13 13.16
C ARG A 143 -6.37 -0.91 11.91
N TRP A 144 -5.61 0.18 11.86
CA TRP A 144 -4.75 0.49 10.72
C TRP A 144 -3.68 -0.58 10.50
N GLU A 145 -3.01 -1.03 11.56
CA GLU A 145 -2.01 -2.09 11.46
C GLU A 145 -2.64 -3.44 11.08
N MET A 146 -3.79 -3.79 11.67
CA MET A 146 -4.54 -4.99 11.28
C MET A 146 -4.97 -4.96 9.82
N THR A 147 -5.39 -3.79 9.31
CA THR A 147 -5.68 -3.57 7.89
C THR A 147 -4.43 -3.82 7.05
N LEU A 148 -3.28 -3.25 7.41
CA LEU A 148 -2.05 -3.45 6.64
C LEU A 148 -1.61 -4.91 6.61
N ARG A 149 -1.67 -5.61 7.74
CA ARG A 149 -1.38 -7.06 7.83
C ARG A 149 -2.32 -7.85 6.93
N PHE A 150 -3.62 -7.53 6.94
CA PHE A 150 -4.58 -8.18 6.07
C PHE A 150 -4.27 -7.93 4.59
N LEU A 151 -3.96 -6.69 4.21
CA LEU A 151 -3.61 -6.33 2.84
C LEU A 151 -2.34 -7.05 2.37
N ARG A 152 -1.35 -7.25 3.25
CA ARG A 152 -0.13 -8.02 2.95
C ARG A 152 -0.38 -9.53 2.84
N GLY A 153 -1.42 -10.05 3.48
CA GLY A 153 -1.70 -11.49 3.48
C GLY A 153 -1.08 -12.22 4.66
N GLU A 154 -0.84 -11.52 5.77
CA GLU A 154 -0.12 -12.03 6.93
C GLU A 154 -1.05 -12.69 7.97
N ASP A 155 -2.37 -12.57 7.81
CA ASP A 155 -3.33 -13.24 8.68
C ASP A 155 -3.45 -14.73 8.30
N ARG A 156 -2.89 -15.59 9.15
CA ARG A 156 -2.86 -17.04 8.90
C ARG A 156 -4.19 -17.73 9.14
N ASP A 157 -5.09 -17.09 9.89
CA ASP A 157 -6.40 -17.66 10.23
C ASP A 157 -7.44 -17.35 9.14
N PHE A 158 -7.14 -16.40 8.25
CA PHE A 158 -8.00 -16.01 7.15
C PHE A 158 -7.72 -16.77 5.84
N ASP A 159 -8.78 -17.21 5.17
CA ASP A 159 -8.70 -17.88 3.88
C ASP A 159 -8.75 -16.86 2.73
N TYR A 160 -7.57 -16.33 2.37
CA TYR A 160 -7.42 -15.31 1.33
C TYR A 160 -7.88 -15.75 -0.06
N ALA A 161 -7.96 -17.05 -0.36
CA ALA A 161 -8.43 -17.52 -1.67
C ALA A 161 -9.85 -17.03 -1.98
N LYS A 162 -10.69 -16.88 -0.95
CA LYS A 162 -12.07 -16.37 -1.09
C LYS A 162 -12.16 -14.92 -1.56
N VAL A 163 -11.10 -14.15 -1.34
CA VAL A 163 -11.06 -12.72 -1.67
C VAL A 163 -10.15 -12.48 -2.88
N ASP A 164 -8.98 -13.10 -2.89
CA ASP A 164 -7.97 -12.92 -3.92
C ASP A 164 -8.43 -13.46 -5.28
N GLU A 165 -9.24 -14.52 -5.31
CA GLU A 165 -9.78 -15.10 -6.55
C GLU A 165 -11.18 -14.58 -6.90
N ASN A 166 -11.78 -13.74 -6.05
CA ASN A 166 -13.12 -13.21 -6.30
C ASN A 166 -13.06 -11.90 -7.11
N ASP A 167 -13.48 -11.99 -8.36
CA ASP A 167 -13.57 -10.86 -9.30
C ASP A 167 -14.69 -9.87 -8.94
N GLU A 168 -15.62 -10.22 -8.04
CA GLU A 168 -16.65 -9.28 -7.55
C GLU A 168 -16.06 -8.12 -6.74
N TYR A 169 -14.85 -8.30 -6.19
CA TYR A 169 -14.12 -7.25 -5.49
C TYR A 169 -13.17 -6.47 -6.41
N ASP A 170 -13.13 -6.77 -7.72
CA ASP A 170 -12.54 -5.86 -8.70
C ASP A 170 -13.46 -4.67 -8.90
N ASP A 171 -13.42 -3.74 -7.94
CA ASP A 171 -14.00 -2.42 -8.09
C ASP A 171 -13.19 -1.65 -9.15
N LEU A 172 -13.53 -1.87 -10.42
CA LEU A 172 -13.40 -0.85 -11.47
C LEU A 172 -14.53 0.14 -11.24
N THR A 173 -14.47 0.90 -10.13
CA THR A 173 -15.55 1.83 -9.77
C THR A 173 -15.70 2.88 -10.86
N GLU A 174 -16.93 3.24 -11.20
CA GLU A 174 -17.28 4.39 -12.07
C GLU A 174 -16.60 5.71 -11.61
N GLU A 175 -16.14 5.78 -10.35
CA GLU A 175 -15.38 6.91 -9.81
C GLU A 175 -13.96 7.05 -10.41
N GLN A 176 -13.31 5.97 -10.86
CA GLN A 176 -12.07 6.11 -11.63
C GLN A 176 -12.33 6.79 -12.96
N ASP A 177 -13.40 6.39 -13.67
CA ASP A 177 -13.81 7.05 -14.92
C ASP A 177 -14.15 8.52 -14.67
N GLN A 178 -14.83 8.83 -13.57
CA GLN A 178 -15.16 10.22 -13.19
C GLN A 178 -13.93 11.06 -12.85
N TYR A 179 -12.94 10.50 -12.15
CA TYR A 179 -11.66 11.17 -11.88
C TYR A 179 -10.88 11.46 -13.18
N PHE A 180 -10.89 10.52 -14.14
CA PHE A 180 -10.31 10.74 -15.47
C PHE A 180 -11.10 11.73 -16.33
N ASP A 181 -12.43 11.75 -16.21
CA ASP A 181 -13.31 12.67 -16.94
C ASP A 181 -13.20 14.11 -16.39
N ASP A 182 -12.97 14.27 -15.08
CA ASP A 182 -12.82 15.56 -14.42
C ASP A 182 -11.39 16.13 -14.51
N GLU A 183 -10.37 15.31 -14.82
CA GLU A 183 -9.00 15.78 -15.08
C GLU A 183 -8.89 16.44 -16.47
N GLU A 184 -8.92 17.77 -16.53
CA GLU A 184 -8.54 18.50 -17.75
C GLU A 184 -7.06 18.26 -18.07
N PRO A 185 -6.71 17.83 -19.31
CA PRO A 185 -5.33 17.50 -19.65
C PRO A 185 -4.40 18.72 -19.58
N GLU A 186 -3.46 18.71 -18.62
CA GLU A 186 -2.41 19.73 -18.49
C GLU A 186 -1.20 19.38 -19.39
N TRP A 187 -0.89 20.26 -20.34
CA TRP A 187 0.26 20.09 -21.22
C TRP A 187 1.54 20.59 -20.54
N VAL A 188 2.40 19.67 -20.09
CA VAL A 188 3.75 20.02 -19.63
C VAL A 188 4.62 20.34 -20.85
N VAL A 189 4.88 21.62 -21.07
CA VAL A 189 5.87 22.09 -22.06
C VAL A 189 7.19 22.31 -21.33
N ASP A 190 8.24 21.60 -21.76
CA ASP A 190 9.61 21.82 -21.29
C ASP A 190 10.14 23.15 -21.87
N GLY A 191 9.95 24.24 -21.14
CA GLY A 191 10.44 25.58 -21.49
C GLY A 191 9.96 26.64 -20.50
N ASP A 192 10.88 27.44 -19.98
CA ASP A 192 10.59 28.51 -19.01
C ASP A 192 9.53 29.50 -19.52
N ASN A 193 8.47 29.61 -18.73
CA ASN A 193 7.54 30.74 -18.56
C ASN A 193 6.56 31.13 -19.69
N GLU A 194 5.33 31.38 -19.23
CA GLU A 194 4.28 32.24 -19.80
C GLU A 194 3.78 31.89 -21.23
N ASP A 195 2.49 31.51 -21.29
CA ASP A 195 1.64 31.41 -22.48
C ASP A 195 1.72 30.14 -23.36
N VAL A 196 1.54 28.97 -22.74
CA VAL A 196 1.33 27.67 -23.43
C VAL A 196 0.15 27.69 -24.42
N GLN A 197 -0.94 28.40 -24.10
CA GLN A 197 -2.12 28.51 -24.98
C GLN A 197 -1.85 29.21 -26.32
N SER A 198 -0.84 30.09 -26.37
CA SER A 198 -0.51 30.84 -27.59
C SER A 198 0.23 29.98 -28.63
N HIS A 199 0.92 28.92 -28.20
CA HIS A 199 1.74 28.05 -29.04
C HIS A 199 0.98 26.84 -29.63
N LEU A 200 -0.26 26.60 -29.21
CA LEU A 200 -1.12 25.52 -29.73
C LEU A 200 -2.09 25.98 -30.84
N GLN A 201 -1.78 27.06 -31.58
CA GLN A 201 -2.58 27.46 -32.73
C GLN A 201 -2.22 26.61 -33.95
N GLY A 202 -3.12 25.69 -34.30
CA GLY A 202 -2.96 24.74 -35.40
C GLY A 202 -2.78 25.40 -36.76
N GLU A 203 -1.62 25.18 -37.37
CA GLU A 203 -1.45 25.27 -38.81
C GLU A 203 -1.97 23.99 -39.47
N THR A 204 -3.29 23.82 -39.55
CA THR A 204 -3.87 22.86 -40.50
C THR A 204 -3.75 23.46 -41.89
N GLY A 205 -2.56 23.32 -42.49
CA GLY A 205 -2.29 23.65 -43.89
C GLY A 205 -3.05 22.71 -44.82
N ILE A 206 -4.30 23.03 -45.13
CA ILE A 206 -5.04 22.42 -46.24
C ILE A 206 -4.41 22.96 -47.52
N GLN A 207 -3.58 22.14 -48.19
CA GLN A 207 -3.09 22.41 -49.55
C GLN A 207 -4.17 22.00 -50.56
N ASP A 208 -4.84 23.00 -51.11
CA ASP A 208 -5.71 22.84 -52.29
C ASP A 208 -4.81 22.54 -53.51
N PHE A 209 -5.07 21.41 -54.19
CA PHE A 209 -4.36 20.97 -55.40
C PHE A 209 -5.09 21.40 -56.67
#